data_AF-A0A0G1E9I5-F1
#
_entry.id   AF-A0A0G1E9I5-F1
#
_cell.length_a   1.000
_cell.length_b   1.000
_cell.length_c   1.000
_cell.angle_alpha   90.00
_cell.angle_beta   90.00
_cell.angle_gamma   90.00
#
_symmetry.space_group_name_H-M   'P 1'
#
loop_
_entity.id
_entity.type
_entity.pdbx_description
1 polymer ?
#
loop_
_entity_poly.entity_id
_entity_poly.type
_entity_poly.pdbx_seq_one_letter_code
_entity_poly.pdbx_strand_id
1 'polypeptide(L)'
;SLCWPDYNIRFFKKGAVTWGNEIHRPPKATGEGIKLPEEEKYAIAHYHYESVSQFIERMNRYTSVQAEELKSQGYIFNWRDLISKPNSEFLSRFFLNRGFEDGLRGLALSLLQAFSFLVVYLKVWEIEKFEQKSIALSEIKEVSSQAGKEIKYWINFSALSKNPFKRIIQKARGRVS
;
A
#
# COMPACT_ATOMS: atom_id res chain seq x y z
N SER A 1 17.20 2.01 -4.20
CA SER A 1 15.99 1.71 -3.40
C SER A 1 14.84 2.55 -3.94
N LEU A 2 13.65 2.01 -4.18
CA LEU A 2 12.49 2.78 -4.68
C LEU A 2 11.99 3.85 -3.69
N CYS A 3 12.44 3.81 -2.44
CA CYS A 3 12.07 4.73 -1.36
C CYS A 3 13.19 5.71 -0.97
N TRP A 4 14.20 5.91 -1.84
CA TRP A 4 15.23 6.94 -1.66
C TRP A 4 15.36 7.79 -2.94
N PRO A 5 15.38 9.13 -2.84
CA PRO A 5 15.26 9.94 -1.62
C PRO A 5 13.81 10.26 -1.25
N ASP A 6 13.51 10.23 0.05
CA ASP A 6 12.23 10.67 0.63
C ASP A 6 12.43 11.97 1.44
N TYR A 7 12.06 13.10 0.84
CA TYR A 7 12.30 14.41 1.44
C TYR A 7 11.28 14.73 2.53
N ASN A 8 11.80 15.00 3.73
CA ASN A 8 11.01 15.33 4.91
C ASN A 8 11.40 16.71 5.45
N ILE A 9 10.41 17.51 5.84
CA ILE A 9 10.65 18.79 6.54
C ILE A 9 11.04 18.48 7.99
N ARG A 10 12.32 18.67 8.32
CA ARG A 10 12.89 18.30 9.63
C ARG A 10 13.43 19.51 10.41
N PHE A 11 14.00 20.49 9.73
CA PHE A 11 14.57 21.69 10.34
C PHE A 11 13.76 22.91 9.96
N PHE A 12 13.14 23.54 10.96
CA PHE A 12 12.25 24.69 10.75
C PHE A 12 12.21 25.58 12.00
N LYS A 13 11.97 26.87 11.80
CA LYS A 13 11.74 27.82 12.89
C LYS A 13 10.38 27.55 13.54
N LYS A 14 10.27 27.71 14.86
CA LYS A 14 9.00 27.60 15.58
C LYS A 14 7.94 28.51 14.93
N GLY A 15 6.77 27.95 14.62
CA GLY A 15 5.66 28.65 13.97
C GLY A 15 5.70 28.65 12.43
N ALA A 16 6.76 28.18 11.79
CA ALA A 16 6.87 28.13 10.33
C ALA A 16 6.28 26.86 9.69
N VAL A 17 5.85 25.90 10.52
CA VAL A 17 5.33 24.60 10.06
C VAL A 17 4.06 24.27 10.82
N THR A 18 3.03 23.84 10.08
CA THR A 18 1.75 23.38 10.63
C THR A 18 1.51 21.94 10.20
N TRP A 19 1.25 21.07 11.18
CA TRP A 19 0.90 19.66 10.95
C TRP A 19 -0.62 19.53 10.86
N GLY A 20 -1.10 18.86 9.80
CA GLY A 20 -2.50 18.46 9.73
C GLY A 20 -2.76 17.22 10.58
N ASN A 21 -4.05 16.93 10.81
CA ASN A 21 -4.46 15.69 11.48
C ASN A 21 -4.50 14.47 10.53
N GLU A 22 -4.30 14.71 9.23
CA GLU A 22 -4.31 13.67 8.20
C GLU A 22 -2.98 12.88 8.23
N ILE A 23 -3.08 11.56 8.33
CA ILE A 23 -1.92 10.67 8.25
C ILE A 23 -1.37 10.69 6.82
N HIS A 24 -0.04 10.65 6.67
CA HIS A 24 0.68 10.62 5.38
C HIS A 24 0.65 11.91 4.53
N ARG A 25 0.16 13.04 5.06
CA ARG A 25 0.40 14.35 4.43
C ARG A 25 1.67 15.02 4.96
N PRO A 26 2.54 15.54 4.07
CA PRO A 26 3.62 16.42 4.48
C PRO A 26 3.05 17.64 5.23
N PRO A 27 3.77 18.17 6.22
CA PRO A 27 3.31 19.38 6.89
C PRO A 27 3.34 20.57 5.92
N LYS A 28 2.50 21.57 6.18
CA LYS A 28 2.56 22.83 5.46
C LYS A 28 3.67 23.69 6.05
N ALA A 29 4.63 24.08 5.23
CA ALA A 29 5.70 25.01 5.60
C ALA A 29 5.52 26.35 4.90
N THR A 30 5.90 27.44 5.58
CA THR A 30 5.86 28.81 5.05
C THR A 30 7.25 29.45 5.10
N GLY A 31 7.54 30.32 4.13
CA GLY A 31 8.83 31.01 4.00
C GLY A 31 9.78 30.31 3.02
N GLU A 32 11.04 30.74 3.01
CA GLU A 32 12.07 30.14 2.18
C GLU A 32 12.64 28.88 2.83
N GLY A 33 12.77 27.82 2.04
CA GLY A 33 13.34 26.54 2.46
C GLY A 33 14.42 26.08 1.48
N ILE A 34 15.37 25.29 1.98
CA ILE A 34 16.42 24.68 1.18
C ILE A 34 16.24 23.16 1.21
N LYS A 35 16.39 22.54 0.03
CA LYS A 35 16.42 21.10 -0.14
C LYS A 35 17.88 20.64 -0.17
N LEU A 36 18.28 19.76 0.76
CA LEU A 36 19.63 19.23 0.77
C LEU A 36 19.86 18.28 -0.43
N PRO A 37 21.11 18.15 -0.93
CA PRO A 37 21.44 17.18 -1.97
C PRO A 37 21.13 15.73 -1.57
N GLU A 38 20.95 14.87 -2.58
CA GLU A 38 20.64 13.43 -2.44
C GLU A 38 21.87 12.60 -2.04
N GLU A 39 22.60 13.06 -1.02
CA GLU A 39 23.82 12.44 -0.54
C GLU A 39 23.56 11.71 0.78
N GLU A 40 24.11 10.50 0.91
CA GLU A 40 23.91 9.63 2.08
C GLU A 40 24.33 10.29 3.41
N LYS A 41 25.36 11.15 3.40
CA LYS A 41 25.79 11.93 4.58
C LYS A 41 24.73 12.90 5.11
N TYR A 42 23.73 13.26 4.29
CA TYR A 42 22.58 14.08 4.68
C TYR A 42 21.32 13.24 4.89
N ALA A 43 21.39 11.92 4.67
CA ALA A 43 20.28 11.01 4.86
C ALA A 43 20.09 10.68 6.34
N ILE A 44 18.83 10.46 6.72
CA ILE A 44 18.49 9.83 7.99
C ILE A 44 17.95 8.44 7.67
N ALA A 45 18.57 7.41 8.22
CA ALA A 45 18.06 6.05 8.13
C ALA A 45 16.71 5.95 8.85
N HIS A 46 15.63 5.71 8.10
CA HIS A 46 14.30 5.54 8.66
C HIS A 46 14.00 4.04 8.85
N TYR A 47 14.24 3.54 10.06
CA TYR A 47 13.82 2.20 10.46
C TYR A 47 12.35 2.24 10.86
N HIS A 48 11.50 1.54 10.10
CA HIS A 48 10.06 1.61 10.31
C HIS A 48 9.58 0.66 11.43
N TYR A 49 10.09 -0.57 11.46
CA TYR A 49 9.72 -1.62 12.41
C TYR A 49 10.91 -2.56 12.63
N GLU A 50 11.09 -3.02 13.86
CA GLU A 50 12.14 -4.00 14.20
C GLU A 50 11.59 -5.41 14.43
N SER A 51 10.27 -5.56 14.58
CA SER A 51 9.60 -6.85 14.74
C SER A 51 8.20 -6.87 14.16
N VAL A 52 7.65 -8.07 13.92
CA VAL A 52 6.25 -8.25 13.51
C VAL A 52 5.30 -7.74 14.59
N SER A 53 5.61 -7.92 15.88
CA SER A 53 4.78 -7.41 16.97
C SER A 53 4.66 -5.88 16.92
N GLN A 54 5.78 -5.16 16.74
CA GLN A 54 5.75 -3.70 16.58
C GLN A 54 4.94 -3.28 15.35
N PHE A 55 5.05 -4.03 14.25
CA PHE A 55 4.24 -3.80 13.06
C PHE A 55 2.74 -3.91 13.40
N ILE A 56 2.32 -5.01 14.03
CA ILE A 56 0.90 -5.27 14.35
C ILE A 56 0.34 -4.22 15.33
N GLU A 57 1.09 -3.84 16.36
CA GLU A 57 0.68 -2.79 17.32
C GLU A 57 0.47 -1.44 16.65
N ARG A 58 1.38 -1.04 15.74
CA ARG A 58 1.21 0.19 14.97
C ARG A 58 0.07 0.07 13.96
N MET A 59 0.02 -1.03 13.22
CA MET A 59 -1.03 -1.32 12.25
C MET A 59 -2.40 -1.19 12.91
N ASN A 60 -2.60 -1.73 14.11
CA ASN A 60 -3.88 -1.62 14.81
C ASN A 60 -4.27 -0.15 15.03
N ARG A 61 -3.36 0.71 15.49
CA ARG A 61 -3.65 2.14 15.67
C ARG A 61 -3.93 2.87 14.35
N TYR A 62 -3.08 2.64 13.34
CA TYR A 62 -3.14 3.35 12.06
C TYR A 62 -4.37 2.95 11.25
N THR A 63 -4.78 1.69 11.31
CA THR A 63 -5.99 1.20 10.64
C THR A 63 -7.26 1.78 11.25
N SER A 64 -7.29 2.03 12.56
CA SER A 64 -8.40 2.74 13.19
C SER A 64 -8.52 4.18 12.68
N VAL A 65 -7.41 4.92 12.61
CA VAL A 65 -7.45 6.30 12.09
C VAL A 65 -7.88 6.33 10.62
N GLN A 66 -7.38 5.42 9.79
CA GLN A 66 -7.78 5.34 8.38
C GLN A 66 -9.27 4.97 8.22
N ALA A 67 -9.80 4.08 9.06
CA ALA A 67 -11.21 3.72 9.02
C ALA A 67 -12.11 4.93 9.38
N GLU A 68 -11.77 5.67 10.42
CA GLU A 68 -12.42 6.94 10.80
C GLU A 68 -12.36 7.96 9.67
N GLU A 69 -11.18 8.12 9.04
CA GLU A 69 -10.99 9.03 7.91
C GLU A 69 -11.90 8.67 6.72
N LEU A 70 -11.93 7.40 6.31
CA LEU A 70 -12.83 6.92 5.25
C LEU A 70 -14.29 7.22 5.58
N LYS A 71 -14.72 6.97 6.83
CA LYS A 71 -16.08 7.27 7.28
C LYS A 71 -16.38 8.77 7.26
N SER A 72 -15.42 9.60 7.68
CA SER A 72 -15.56 11.07 7.63
C SER A 72 -15.71 11.62 6.21
N GLN A 73 -15.12 10.92 5.23
CA GLN A 73 -15.23 11.23 3.80
C GLN A 73 -16.51 10.67 3.15
N GLY A 74 -17.40 10.05 3.93
CA GLY A 74 -18.67 9.52 3.45
C GLY A 74 -18.57 8.15 2.75
N TYR A 75 -17.44 7.45 2.88
CA TYR A 75 -17.32 6.08 2.35
C TYR A 75 -18.33 5.15 3.05
N ILE A 76 -18.99 4.29 2.27
CA ILE A 76 -19.96 3.28 2.74
C ILE A 76 -19.34 1.91 2.54
N PHE A 77 -19.41 1.06 3.58
CA PHE A 77 -18.80 -0.27 3.54
C PHE A 77 -19.32 -1.14 2.40
N ASN A 78 -18.38 -1.65 1.60
CA ASN A 78 -18.60 -2.68 0.59
C ASN A 78 -17.81 -3.94 0.93
N TRP A 79 -18.49 -5.07 1.14
CA TRP A 79 -17.83 -6.33 1.50
C TRP A 79 -16.82 -6.81 0.44
N ARG A 80 -17.00 -6.44 -0.84
CA ARG A 80 -16.07 -6.80 -1.91
C ARG A 80 -14.68 -6.19 -1.70
N ASP A 81 -14.62 -5.06 -0.98
CA ASP A 81 -13.37 -4.38 -0.65
C ASP A 81 -12.52 -5.15 0.37
N LEU A 82 -13.09 -6.12 1.10
CA LEU A 82 -12.32 -7.05 1.92
C LEU A 82 -11.42 -7.98 1.10
N ILE A 83 -11.69 -8.14 -0.20
CA ILE A 83 -10.86 -8.95 -1.11
C ILE A 83 -10.10 -8.05 -2.09
N SER A 84 -10.80 -7.12 -2.72
CA SER A 84 -10.22 -6.30 -3.80
C SER A 84 -9.10 -5.38 -3.30
N LYS A 85 -9.25 -4.77 -2.12
CA LYS A 85 -8.29 -3.78 -1.61
C LYS A 85 -7.01 -4.43 -1.09
N PRO A 86 -7.04 -5.49 -0.26
CA PRO A 86 -5.83 -6.23 0.11
C PRO A 86 -5.10 -6.80 -1.11
N ASN A 87 -5.85 -7.34 -2.09
CA ASN A 87 -5.26 -7.86 -3.34
C ASN A 87 -4.53 -6.75 -4.11
N SER A 88 -5.18 -5.61 -4.32
CA SER A 88 -4.59 -4.46 -5.00
C SER A 88 -3.32 -3.97 -4.29
N GLU A 89 -3.34 -3.88 -2.96
CA GLU A 89 -2.19 -3.45 -2.16
C GLU A 89 -1.02 -4.44 -2.26
N PHE A 90 -1.30 -5.75 -2.16
CA PHE A 90 -0.30 -6.78 -2.35
C PHE A 90 0.34 -6.69 -3.74
N LEU A 91 -0.48 -6.60 -4.78
CA LEU A 91 -0.01 -6.56 -6.16
C LEU A 91 0.85 -5.33 -6.45
N SER A 92 0.42 -4.16 -5.95
CA SER A 92 1.16 -2.92 -6.04
C SER A 92 2.52 -3.04 -5.36
N ARG A 93 2.57 -3.48 -4.11
CA ARG A 93 3.84 -3.55 -3.37
C ARG A 93 4.78 -4.63 -3.88
N PHE A 94 4.24 -5.82 -4.12
CA PHE A 94 5.07 -6.96 -4.47
C PHE A 94 5.53 -6.91 -5.92
N PHE A 95 4.64 -6.62 -6.87
CA PHE A 95 4.96 -6.64 -8.30
C PHE A 95 5.30 -5.26 -8.86
N LEU A 96 4.41 -4.26 -8.72
CA LEU A 96 4.63 -2.93 -9.31
C LEU A 96 5.84 -2.24 -8.69
N ASN A 97 5.96 -2.26 -7.36
CA ASN A 97 7.09 -1.71 -6.62
C ASN A 97 8.25 -2.71 -6.47
N ARG A 98 8.25 -3.81 -7.23
CA ARG A 98 9.34 -4.79 -7.30
C ARG A 98 9.76 -5.36 -5.94
N GLY A 99 8.85 -5.45 -4.98
CA GLY A 99 9.10 -6.11 -3.70
C GLY A 99 9.58 -7.56 -3.84
N PHE A 100 9.27 -8.25 -4.94
CA PHE A 100 9.80 -9.58 -5.22
C PHE A 100 11.34 -9.63 -5.34
N GLU A 101 12.00 -8.50 -5.66
CA GLU A 101 13.48 -8.44 -5.73
C GLU A 101 14.13 -8.50 -4.34
N ASP A 102 13.39 -8.14 -3.30
CA ASP A 102 13.81 -8.27 -1.89
C ASP A 102 13.52 -9.68 -1.32
N GLY A 103 13.09 -10.62 -2.16
CA GLY A 103 12.82 -12.00 -1.80
C GLY A 103 11.78 -12.15 -0.68
N LEU A 104 12.09 -13.00 0.31
CA LEU A 104 11.18 -13.29 1.43
C LEU A 104 10.81 -12.03 2.22
N ARG A 105 11.73 -11.08 2.37
CA ARG A 105 11.49 -9.83 3.11
C ARG A 105 10.41 -8.99 2.42
N GLY A 106 10.52 -8.83 1.10
CA GLY A 106 9.54 -8.09 0.31
C GLY A 106 8.18 -8.78 0.25
N LEU A 107 8.17 -10.12 0.18
CA LEU A 107 6.94 -10.91 0.28
C LEU A 107 6.24 -10.69 1.63
N ALA A 108 6.97 -10.87 2.73
CA ALA A 108 6.44 -10.71 4.07
C ALA A 108 5.88 -9.29 4.31
N LEU A 109 6.61 -8.25 3.91
CA LEU A 109 6.14 -6.87 4.04
C LEU A 109 4.90 -6.60 3.18
N SER A 110 4.85 -7.10 1.95
CA SER A 110 3.69 -6.91 1.05
C SER A 110 2.44 -7.60 1.60
N LEU A 111 2.58 -8.79 2.19
CA LEU A 111 1.48 -9.50 2.85
C LEU A 111 1.00 -8.77 4.12
N LEU A 112 1.92 -8.30 4.95
CA LEU A 112 1.59 -7.51 6.15
C LEU A 112 0.83 -6.22 5.80
N GLN A 113 1.22 -5.55 4.72
CA GLN A 113 0.54 -4.35 4.24
C GLN A 113 -0.85 -4.66 3.65
N ALA A 114 -0.97 -5.73 2.86
CA ALA A 114 -2.27 -6.20 2.38
C ALA A 114 -3.22 -6.54 3.55
N PHE A 115 -2.70 -7.18 4.60
CA PHE A 115 -3.45 -7.46 5.82
C PHE A 115 -3.86 -6.17 6.55
N SER A 116 -2.98 -5.16 6.62
CA SER A 116 -3.35 -3.85 7.16
C SER A 116 -4.57 -3.26 6.44
N PHE A 117 -4.60 -3.32 5.10
CA PHE A 117 -5.75 -2.85 4.32
C PHE A 117 -7.01 -3.65 4.64
N LEU A 118 -6.93 -4.98 4.77
CA LEU A 118 -8.07 -5.79 5.20
C LEU A 118 -8.63 -5.28 6.54
N VAL A 119 -7.76 -5.02 7.50
CA VAL A 119 -8.15 -4.51 8.82
C VAL A 119 -8.78 -3.11 8.74
N VAL A 120 -8.33 -2.21 7.85
CA VAL A 120 -8.99 -0.91 7.63
C VAL A 120 -10.46 -1.11 7.28
N TYR A 121 -10.75 -1.92 6.25
CA TYR A 121 -12.13 -2.09 5.77
C TYR A 121 -12.99 -2.90 6.75
N LEU A 122 -12.41 -3.84 7.51
CA LEU A 122 -13.11 -4.49 8.62
C LEU A 122 -13.48 -3.49 9.74
N LYS A 123 -12.63 -2.52 10.03
CA LYS A 123 -12.93 -1.46 11.00
C LYS A 123 -13.97 -0.46 10.49
N VAL A 124 -14.00 -0.20 9.18
CA VAL A 124 -15.11 0.55 8.58
C VAL A 124 -16.44 -0.18 8.81
N TRP A 125 -16.47 -1.49 8.61
CA TRP A 125 -17.65 -2.33 8.91
C TRP A 125 -18.00 -2.35 10.40
N GLU A 126 -17.00 -2.37 11.28
CA GLU A 126 -17.17 -2.25 12.74
C GLU A 126 -17.83 -0.92 13.14
N ILE A 127 -17.40 0.21 12.56
CA ILE A 127 -18.01 1.52 12.79
C ILE A 127 -19.49 1.50 12.35
N GLU A 128 -19.80 0.82 11.25
CA GLU A 128 -21.16 0.56 10.77
C GLU A 128 -21.90 -0.55 11.54
N LYS A 129 -21.41 -0.91 12.74
CA LYS A 129 -22.04 -1.87 13.67
C LYS A 129 -22.21 -3.27 13.09
N PHE A 130 -21.29 -3.68 12.22
CA PHE A 130 -21.31 -5.00 11.59
C PHE A 130 -22.64 -5.31 10.89
N GLU A 131 -23.19 -4.33 10.16
CA GLU A 131 -24.42 -4.50 9.38
C GLU A 131 -24.37 -5.81 8.59
N GLN A 132 -25.36 -6.69 8.82
CA GLN A 132 -25.39 -7.98 8.14
C GLN A 132 -25.74 -7.81 6.67
N LYS A 133 -24.91 -8.39 5.81
CA LYS A 133 -25.15 -8.47 4.37
C LYS A 133 -25.15 -9.93 3.97
N SER A 134 -26.20 -10.39 3.31
CA SER A 134 -26.19 -11.71 2.68
C SER A 134 -25.21 -11.69 1.51
N ILE A 135 -24.30 -12.65 1.46
CA ILE A 135 -23.33 -12.79 0.37
C ILE A 135 -23.64 -14.07 -0.39
N ALA A 136 -23.92 -13.98 -1.69
CA ALA A 136 -24.10 -15.16 -2.51
C ALA A 136 -22.76 -15.79 -2.89
N LEU A 137 -22.68 -17.12 -2.94
CA LEU A 137 -21.47 -17.85 -3.36
C LEU A 137 -21.02 -17.46 -4.78
N SER A 138 -21.96 -17.11 -5.66
CA SER A 138 -21.66 -16.60 -7.01
C SER A 138 -20.85 -15.32 -6.97
N GLU A 139 -21.17 -14.39 -6.06
CA GLU A 139 -20.44 -13.14 -5.92
C GLU A 139 -19.04 -13.37 -5.32
N ILE A 140 -18.91 -14.27 -4.34
CA ILE A 140 -17.59 -14.65 -3.79
C ILE A 140 -16.73 -15.23 -4.90
N LYS A 141 -17.30 -16.11 -5.73
CA LYS A 141 -16.62 -16.72 -6.88
C LYS A 141 -16.20 -15.65 -7.90
N GLU A 142 -17.06 -14.68 -8.18
CA GLU A 142 -16.75 -13.57 -9.09
C GLU A 142 -15.55 -12.76 -8.59
N VAL A 143 -15.60 -12.26 -7.35
CA VAL A 143 -14.54 -11.41 -6.78
C VAL A 143 -13.24 -12.19 -6.63
N SER A 144 -13.30 -13.45 -6.19
CA SER A 144 -12.12 -14.32 -6.07
C SER A 144 -11.51 -14.66 -7.43
N SER A 145 -12.33 -14.90 -8.44
CA SER A 145 -11.86 -15.15 -9.81
C SER A 145 -11.15 -13.92 -10.37
N GLN A 146 -11.70 -12.72 -10.12
CA GLN A 146 -11.10 -11.48 -10.57
C GLN A 146 -9.74 -11.24 -9.89
N ALA A 147 -9.66 -11.38 -8.57
CA ALA A 147 -8.39 -11.28 -7.82
C ALA A 147 -7.35 -12.28 -8.33
N GLY A 148 -7.76 -13.53 -8.59
CA GLY A 148 -6.88 -14.56 -9.16
C GLY A 148 -6.37 -14.23 -10.57
N LYS A 149 -7.22 -13.65 -11.43
CA LYS A 149 -6.81 -13.18 -12.77
C LYS A 149 -5.76 -12.06 -12.66
N GLU A 150 -5.93 -11.14 -11.72
CA GLU A 150 -4.97 -10.05 -11.50
C GLU A 150 -3.63 -10.60 -11.01
N ILE A 151 -3.63 -11.51 -10.03
CA ILE A 151 -2.41 -12.18 -9.57
C ILE A 151 -1.72 -12.89 -10.72
N LYS A 152 -2.46 -13.68 -11.50
CA LYS A 152 -1.92 -14.39 -12.67
C LYS A 152 -1.30 -13.40 -13.66
N TYR A 153 -2.01 -12.31 -13.98
CA TYR A 153 -1.52 -11.26 -14.86
C TYR A 153 -0.19 -10.68 -14.38
N TRP A 154 -0.07 -10.36 -13.09
CA TRP A 154 1.15 -9.76 -12.55
C TRP A 154 2.33 -10.72 -12.49
N ILE A 155 2.11 -11.98 -12.13
CA ILE A 155 3.13 -13.03 -12.20
C ILE A 155 3.65 -13.13 -13.64
N ASN A 156 2.73 -13.27 -14.57
CA ASN A 156 3.01 -13.34 -16.00
C ASN A 156 3.77 -12.10 -16.51
N PHE A 157 3.32 -10.91 -16.13
CA PHE A 157 3.95 -9.65 -16.50
C PHE A 157 5.36 -9.50 -15.92
N SER A 158 5.56 -9.90 -14.66
CA SER A 158 6.86 -9.83 -13.97
C SER A 158 7.90 -10.77 -14.54
N ALA A 159 7.48 -11.90 -15.14
CA ALA A 159 8.35 -12.84 -15.85
C ALA A 159 8.82 -12.33 -17.23
N LEU A 160 8.23 -11.25 -17.75
CA LEU A 160 8.60 -10.69 -19.05
C LEU A 160 9.93 -9.92 -18.97
N SER A 161 10.61 -9.84 -20.12
CA SER A 161 11.87 -9.11 -20.27
C SER A 161 11.71 -7.62 -19.95
N LYS A 162 12.73 -7.05 -19.29
CA LYS A 162 12.85 -5.60 -19.02
C LYS A 162 12.99 -4.76 -20.30
N ASN A 163 13.41 -5.36 -21.41
CA ASN A 163 13.54 -4.66 -22.69
C ASN A 163 12.16 -4.57 -23.39
N PRO A 164 11.68 -3.36 -23.75
CA PRO A 164 10.34 -3.16 -24.34
C PRO A 164 10.09 -3.97 -25.61
N PHE A 165 11.10 -4.08 -26.49
CA PHE A 165 11.02 -4.83 -27.73
C PHE A 165 10.98 -6.34 -27.48
N LYS A 166 11.85 -6.86 -26.61
CA LYS A 166 11.81 -8.29 -26.22
C LYS A 166 10.49 -8.64 -25.54
N ARG A 167 9.93 -7.73 -24.75
CA ARG A 167 8.62 -7.89 -24.09
C ARG A 167 7.47 -7.98 -25.09
N ILE A 168 7.45 -7.13 -26.13
CA ILE A 168 6.44 -7.19 -27.19
C ILE A 168 6.53 -8.54 -27.94
N ILE A 169 7.74 -8.99 -28.26
CA ILE A 169 7.96 -10.29 -28.92
C ILE A 169 7.52 -11.47 -28.03
N GLN A 170 7.79 -11.42 -26.72
CA GLN A 170 7.37 -12.46 -25.77
C GLN A 170 5.83 -12.53 -25.63
N LYS A 171 5.15 -11.36 -25.61
CA LYS A 171 3.69 -11.29 -25.61
C LYS A 171 3.08 -11.86 -26.90
N ALA A 172 3.67 -11.55 -28.06
CA ALA A 172 3.18 -12.04 -29.36
C ALA A 172 3.38 -13.55 -29.57
N ARG A 173 4.39 -14.16 -28.94
CA ARG A 173 4.69 -15.60 -29.05
C ARG A 173 3.85 -16.50 -28.13
N GLY A 174 2.84 -15.97 -27.45
CA GLY A 174 1.90 -16.75 -26.63
C GLY A 174 2.53 -17.48 -25.43
N ARG A 175 3.79 -17.16 -25.06
CA ARG A 175 4.49 -17.85 -23.95
C ARG A 175 3.95 -17.50 -22.57
N VAL A 176 3.04 -16.55 -22.48
CA VAL A 176 2.51 -16.05 -21.22
C VAL A 176 1.04 -15.61 -21.44
N SER A 177 0.11 -16.57 -21.42
CA SER A 177 -1.35 -16.34 -21.34
C SER A 177 -1.90 -16.82 -20.01
#